data_AF-A0A4R8FT52-F1
#
_entry.id   AF-A0A4R8FT52-F1
#
_cell.length_a   1.000
_cell.length_b   1.000
_cell.length_c   1.000
_cell.angle_alpha   90.00
_cell.angle_beta   90.00
_cell.angle_gamma   90.00
#
_symmetry.space_group_name_H-M   'P 1'
#
loop_
_entity.id
_entity.type
_entity.pdbx_description
1 polymer ?
#
loop_
_entity_poly.entity_id
_entity_poly.type
_entity_poly.pdbx_seq_one_letter_code
_entity_poly.pdbx_strand_id
1 'polypeptide(L)'
;MNVYHKLWLYLAALVGFQILFTSISVDYRFLDLKEYLLVLLAVSSMVFTLMGIWIAFLYPNALRKIVSPKQIEVADFSESLSETRRLEGLVGSVLRSSLVVIVIMAVFAGKVLFSFFDMEEHAVSFVKAALLSIVAIISVLQLESIFYVAYSNVMFINDLHRKREDREADYDI
;
A
#
# COMPACT_ATOMS: atom_id res chain seq x y z
N MET A 1 15.71 4.81 -5.85
CA MET A 1 15.57 3.52 -6.55
C MET A 1 14.42 3.65 -7.52
N ASN A 2 14.68 3.57 -8.84
CA ASN A 2 13.66 3.82 -9.86
C ASN A 2 12.47 2.87 -9.71
N VAL A 3 11.25 3.40 -9.88
CA VAL A 3 9.98 2.66 -9.79
C VAL A 3 10.01 1.39 -10.67
N TYR A 4 10.60 1.50 -11.86
CA TYR A 4 10.81 0.38 -12.78
C TYR A 4 11.62 -0.77 -12.18
N HIS A 5 12.65 -0.48 -11.39
CA HIS A 5 13.48 -1.53 -10.77
C HIS A 5 12.70 -2.31 -9.71
N LYS A 6 11.90 -1.61 -8.88
CA LYS A 6 11.00 -2.27 -7.92
C LYS A 6 9.97 -3.15 -8.63
N LEU A 7 9.42 -2.69 -9.75
CA LEU A 7 8.46 -3.46 -10.53
C LEU A 7 9.08 -4.76 -11.06
N TRP A 8 10.30 -4.70 -11.60
CA TRP A 8 11.02 -5.90 -12.03
C TRP A 8 11.31 -6.87 -10.88
N LEU A 9 11.64 -6.35 -9.69
CA LEU A 9 11.81 -7.19 -8.50
C LEU A 9 10.51 -7.90 -8.10
N TYR A 10 9.37 -7.20 -8.12
CA TYR A 10 8.07 -7.82 -7.84
C TYR A 10 7.69 -8.89 -8.86
N LEU A 11 7.97 -8.65 -10.16
CA LEU A 11 7.74 -9.64 -11.20
C LEU A 11 8.65 -10.87 -11.05
N ALA A 12 9.93 -10.65 -10.76
CA ALA A 12 10.88 -11.75 -10.51
C ALA A 12 10.46 -12.57 -9.28
N ALA A 13 10.03 -11.90 -8.20
CA ALA A 13 9.51 -12.57 -7.00
C ALA A 13 8.22 -13.34 -7.30
N LEU A 14 7.31 -12.80 -8.12
CA LEU A 14 6.08 -13.48 -8.52
C LEU A 14 6.38 -14.78 -9.27
N VAL A 15 7.29 -14.73 -10.25
CA VAL A 15 7.74 -15.93 -10.99
C VAL A 15 8.44 -16.92 -10.05
N GLY A 16 9.29 -16.43 -9.14
CA GLY A 16 9.96 -17.26 -8.14
C GLY A 16 8.98 -18.00 -7.23
N PHE A 17 7.97 -17.31 -6.70
CA PHE A 17 6.90 -17.92 -5.91
C PHE A 17 6.08 -18.91 -6.73
N GLN A 18 5.81 -18.63 -8.01
CA GLN A 18 5.05 -19.53 -8.86
C GLN A 18 5.77 -20.86 -9.06
N ILE A 19 7.08 -20.81 -9.35
CA ILE A 19 7.91 -22.01 -9.49
C ILE A 19 7.96 -22.77 -8.15
N LEU A 20 8.15 -22.05 -7.04
CA LEU A 20 8.22 -22.64 -5.70
C LEU A 20 6.92 -23.37 -5.32
N PHE A 21 5.77 -22.71 -5.44
CA PHE A 21 4.48 -23.29 -5.02
C PHE A 21 3.99 -24.41 -5.94
N THR A 22 4.33 -24.35 -7.23
CA THR A 22 4.10 -25.47 -8.15
C THR A 22 4.97 -26.68 -7.78
N SER A 23 6.23 -26.45 -7.41
CA SER A 23 7.17 -27.54 -7.04
C SER A 23 6.79 -28.23 -5.73
N ILE A 24 6.28 -27.48 -4.76
CA ILE A 24 5.85 -28.01 -3.45
C ILE A 24 4.46 -28.67 -3.54
N SER A 25 3.72 -28.46 -4.64
CA SER A 25 2.34 -28.94 -4.80
C SER A 25 1.44 -28.53 -3.63
N VAL A 26 1.48 -27.23 -3.28
CA VAL A 26 0.74 -26.70 -2.13
C VAL A 26 -0.77 -26.88 -2.36
N ASP A 27 -1.40 -27.73 -1.55
CA ASP A 27 -2.84 -27.85 -1.52
C ASP A 27 -3.42 -27.05 -0.35
N TYR A 28 -4.36 -26.16 -0.67
CA TYR A 28 -5.09 -25.36 0.31
C TYR A 28 -6.55 -25.26 -0.12
N ARG A 29 -7.43 -25.07 0.87
CA ARG A 29 -8.86 -24.86 0.59
C ARG A 29 -9.09 -23.39 0.28
N PHE A 30 -9.98 -23.11 -0.66
CA PHE A 30 -10.35 -21.74 -0.99
C PHE A 30 -10.89 -20.97 0.23
N LEU A 31 -11.51 -21.66 1.20
CA LEU A 31 -11.96 -21.05 2.44
C LEU A 31 -10.81 -20.39 3.21
N ASP A 32 -9.70 -21.10 3.37
CA ASP A 32 -8.53 -20.61 4.11
C ASP A 32 -7.91 -19.39 3.40
N LEU A 33 -7.86 -19.42 2.06
CA LEU A 33 -7.42 -18.28 1.25
C LEU A 33 -8.36 -17.07 1.42
N LYS A 34 -9.68 -17.29 1.39
CA LYS A 34 -10.67 -16.24 1.55
C LYS A 34 -10.52 -15.55 2.89
N GLU A 35 -10.35 -16.31 3.97
CA GLU A 35 -10.14 -15.75 5.32
C GLU A 35 -8.90 -14.85 5.37
N TYR A 36 -7.79 -15.30 4.79
CA TYR A 36 -6.58 -14.49 4.72
C TYR A 36 -6.76 -13.22 3.86
N LEU A 37 -7.41 -13.32 2.70
CA LEU A 37 -7.71 -12.16 1.84
C LEU A 37 -8.61 -11.14 2.55
N LEU A 38 -9.53 -11.58 3.40
CA LEU A 38 -10.36 -10.69 4.20
C LEU A 38 -9.55 -9.96 5.28
N VAL A 39 -8.55 -10.62 5.88
CA VAL A 39 -7.59 -9.95 6.77
C VAL A 39 -6.82 -8.87 6.01
N LEU A 40 -6.30 -9.18 4.82
CA LEU A 40 -5.62 -8.16 3.99
C LEU A 40 -6.54 -6.99 3.68
N LEU A 41 -7.77 -7.25 3.24
CA LEU A 41 -8.76 -6.21 2.93
C LEU A 41 -9.05 -5.30 4.13
N ALA A 42 -9.20 -5.89 5.33
CA ALA A 42 -9.42 -5.13 6.55
C ALA A 42 -8.22 -4.22 6.88
N VAL A 43 -7.01 -4.75 6.76
CA VAL A 43 -5.78 -3.98 6.98
C VAL A 43 -5.59 -2.90 5.91
N SER A 44 -5.91 -3.18 4.64
CA SER A 44 -5.85 -2.19 3.57
C SER A 44 -6.82 -1.03 3.82
N SER A 45 -8.02 -1.33 4.32
CA SER A 45 -9.02 -0.33 4.71
C SER A 45 -8.53 0.54 5.86
N MET A 46 -7.92 -0.07 6.88
CA MET A 46 -7.30 0.64 8.00
C MET A 46 -6.21 1.62 7.52
N VAL A 47 -5.32 1.18 6.62
CA VAL A 47 -4.29 2.05 6.02
C VAL A 47 -4.90 3.22 5.27
N PHE A 48 -5.94 2.98 4.45
CA PHE A 48 -6.63 4.03 3.71
C PHE A 48 -7.22 5.09 4.65
N THR A 49 -7.90 4.66 5.73
CA THR A 49 -8.47 5.56 6.73
C THR A 49 -7.41 6.37 7.46
N LEU A 50 -6.37 5.73 7.99
CA LEU A 50 -5.33 6.41 8.76
C LEU A 50 -4.59 7.43 7.89
N MET A 51 -4.13 7.04 6.72
CA MET A 51 -3.40 7.95 5.82
C MET A 51 -4.30 9.05 5.27
N GLY A 52 -5.59 8.77 5.01
CA GLY A 52 -6.55 9.78 4.57
C GLY A 52 -6.71 10.92 5.58
N ILE A 53 -6.80 10.58 6.86
CA ILE A 53 -6.81 11.55 7.97
C ILE A 53 -5.50 12.35 7.97
N TRP A 54 -4.34 11.68 7.90
CA TRP A 54 -3.04 12.34 7.91
C TRP A 54 -2.83 13.32 6.75
N ILE A 55 -3.21 12.93 5.54
CA ILE A 55 -3.10 13.79 4.35
C ILE A 55 -3.98 15.04 4.50
N ALA A 56 -5.21 14.87 5.00
CA ALA A 56 -6.13 15.98 5.23
C ALA A 56 -5.64 16.98 6.28
N PHE A 57 -5.05 16.49 7.38
CA PHE A 57 -4.57 17.35 8.47
C PHE A 57 -3.22 18.01 8.19
N LEU A 58 -2.25 17.27 7.64
CA LEU A 58 -0.87 17.77 7.54
C LEU A 58 -0.62 18.60 6.29
N TYR A 59 -1.37 18.40 5.22
CA TYR A 59 -1.08 19.02 3.93
C TYR A 59 -2.26 19.76 3.29
N PRO A 60 -3.02 20.59 4.03
CA PRO A 60 -4.17 21.30 3.47
C PRO A 60 -3.76 22.25 2.33
N ASN A 61 -2.58 22.87 2.43
CA ASN A 61 -2.05 23.77 1.41
C ASN A 61 -1.60 23.04 0.14
N ALA A 62 -0.99 21.86 0.28
CA ALA A 62 -0.63 21.03 -0.88
C ALA A 62 -1.88 20.49 -1.59
N LEU A 63 -2.91 20.07 -0.83
CA LEU A 63 -4.21 19.69 -1.38
C LEU A 63 -4.87 20.86 -2.12
N ARG A 64 -4.87 22.07 -1.54
CA ARG A 64 -5.38 23.29 -2.21
C ARG A 64 -4.64 23.60 -3.51
N LYS A 65 -3.31 23.37 -3.56
CA LYS A 65 -2.52 23.57 -4.79
C LYS A 65 -2.87 22.58 -5.90
N ILE A 66 -3.17 21.32 -5.54
CA ILE A 66 -3.64 20.30 -6.49
C ILE A 66 -5.04 20.64 -7.02
N VAL A 67 -5.94 21.09 -6.14
CA VAL A 67 -7.34 21.40 -6.50
C VAL A 67 -7.47 22.78 -7.18
N SER A 68 -6.55 23.72 -6.95
CA SER A 68 -6.58 25.07 -7.50
C SER A 68 -5.18 25.55 -7.92
N PRO A 69 -4.73 25.19 -9.15
CA PRO A 69 -3.35 25.41 -9.59
C PRO A 69 -2.94 26.89 -9.76
N LYS A 70 -3.91 27.82 -9.84
CA LYS A 70 -3.68 29.20 -10.32
C LYS A 70 -3.34 30.25 -9.24
N GLN A 71 -3.29 29.90 -7.95
CA GLN A 71 -3.30 30.91 -6.87
C GLN A 71 -2.00 31.16 -6.11
N ILE A 72 -0.86 30.51 -6.42
CA ILE A 72 0.34 30.67 -5.58
C ILE A 72 1.61 30.75 -6.43
N GLU A 73 1.93 31.96 -6.91
CA GLU A 73 3.18 32.28 -7.63
C GLU A 73 4.37 32.59 -6.72
N VAL A 74 4.18 32.67 -5.39
CA VAL A 74 5.26 33.01 -4.45
C VAL A 74 5.15 32.12 -3.21
N ALA A 75 5.76 30.94 -3.24
CA ALA A 75 5.95 30.11 -2.05
C ALA A 75 7.35 29.49 -2.09
N ASP A 76 8.08 29.67 -1.00
CA ASP A 76 9.44 29.18 -0.77
C ASP A 76 9.55 27.68 -1.14
N PHE A 77 10.46 27.39 -2.07
CA PHE A 77 10.58 26.09 -2.70
C PHE A 77 11.27 25.05 -1.80
N SER A 78 12.00 25.46 -0.75
CA SER A 78 12.78 24.50 0.05
C SER A 78 11.95 23.75 1.10
N GLU A 79 11.08 24.45 1.83
CA GLU A 79 10.19 23.87 2.84
C GLU A 79 9.10 23.02 2.16
N SER A 80 8.55 23.54 1.05
CA SER A 80 7.53 22.86 0.25
C SER A 80 8.02 21.57 -0.42
N LEU A 81 9.30 21.44 -0.77
CA LEU A 81 9.86 20.20 -1.34
C LEU A 81 9.89 19.05 -0.32
N SER A 82 10.26 19.33 0.93
CA SER A 82 10.29 18.33 2.00
C SER A 82 8.89 17.84 2.35
N GLU A 83 7.92 18.76 2.42
CA GLU A 83 6.50 18.48 2.61
C GLU A 83 5.92 17.68 1.45
N THR A 84 6.25 18.05 0.21
CA THR A 84 5.82 17.34 -0.99
C THR A 84 6.31 15.90 -1.02
N ARG A 85 7.58 15.65 -0.64
CA ARG A 85 8.13 14.28 -0.61
C ARG A 85 7.48 13.40 0.46
N ARG A 86 7.15 13.99 1.61
CA ARG A 86 6.42 13.27 2.68
C ARG A 86 4.99 12.93 2.23
N LEU A 87 4.31 13.89 1.60
CA LEU A 87 2.99 13.69 1.00
C LEU A 87 3.04 12.61 -0.11
N GLU A 88 4.04 12.63 -0.97
CA GLU A 88 4.24 11.62 -2.02
C GLU A 88 4.34 10.22 -1.41
N GLY A 89 5.12 10.04 -0.34
CA GLY A 89 5.23 8.74 0.30
C GLY A 89 3.94 8.31 1.02
N LEU A 90 3.19 9.24 1.63
CA LEU A 90 1.87 8.97 2.23
C LEU A 90 0.88 8.48 1.16
N VAL A 91 0.74 9.24 0.07
CA VAL A 91 -0.09 8.86 -1.08
C VAL A 91 0.41 7.55 -1.68
N GLY A 92 1.72 7.34 -1.77
CA GLY A 92 2.32 6.10 -2.24
C GLY A 92 1.95 4.88 -1.38
N SER A 93 1.88 5.03 -0.06
CA SER A 93 1.38 3.98 0.84
C SER A 93 -0.11 3.68 0.59
N VAL A 94 -0.93 4.72 0.43
CA VAL A 94 -2.35 4.57 0.07
C VAL A 94 -2.50 3.85 -1.26
N LEU A 95 -1.75 4.22 -2.29
CA LEU A 95 -1.81 3.60 -3.61
C LEU A 95 -1.42 2.11 -3.59
N ARG A 96 -0.38 1.74 -2.85
CA ARG A 96 0.01 0.34 -2.65
C ARG A 96 -1.12 -0.46 -1.98
N SER A 97 -1.70 0.09 -0.92
CA SER A 97 -2.84 -0.51 -0.22
C SER A 97 -4.07 -0.67 -1.12
N SER A 98 -4.40 0.35 -1.92
CA SER A 98 -5.50 0.28 -2.89
C SER A 98 -5.26 -0.78 -3.97
N LEU A 99 -4.02 -0.97 -4.41
CA LEU A 99 -3.67 -2.04 -5.35
C LEU A 99 -3.96 -3.43 -4.77
N VAL A 100 -3.65 -3.65 -3.48
CA VAL A 100 -4.00 -4.89 -2.77
C VAL A 100 -5.51 -5.15 -2.82
N VAL A 101 -6.33 -4.12 -2.57
CA VAL A 101 -7.80 -4.22 -2.66
C VAL A 101 -8.26 -4.58 -4.07
N ILE A 102 -7.72 -3.93 -5.11
CA ILE A 102 -8.05 -4.22 -6.50
C ILE A 102 -7.75 -5.68 -6.85
N VAL A 103 -6.61 -6.20 -6.42
CA VAL A 103 -6.25 -7.60 -6.64
C VAL A 103 -7.18 -8.55 -5.89
N ILE A 104 -7.52 -8.27 -4.63
CA ILE A 104 -8.48 -9.07 -3.86
C ILE A 104 -9.84 -9.11 -4.56
N MET A 105 -10.33 -7.97 -5.05
CA MET A 105 -11.57 -7.89 -5.82
C MET A 105 -11.50 -8.72 -7.10
N ALA A 106 -10.38 -8.65 -7.84
CA ALA A 106 -10.16 -9.46 -9.03
C ALA A 106 -10.13 -10.95 -8.72
N VAL A 107 -9.56 -11.38 -7.59
CA VAL A 107 -9.56 -12.78 -7.15
C VAL A 107 -10.98 -13.26 -6.84
N PHE A 108 -11.77 -12.48 -6.11
CA PHE A 108 -13.16 -12.85 -5.81
C PHE A 108 -14.05 -12.85 -7.06
N ALA A 109 -13.91 -11.87 -7.94
CA ALA A 109 -14.62 -11.84 -9.22
C ALA A 109 -14.22 -13.03 -10.11
N GLY A 110 -12.91 -13.32 -10.20
CA GLY A 110 -12.37 -14.47 -10.93
C GLY A 110 -12.94 -15.78 -10.41
N LYS A 111 -13.01 -15.98 -9.09
CA LYS A 111 -13.61 -17.18 -8.50
C LYS A 111 -15.06 -17.39 -8.97
N VAL A 112 -15.87 -16.33 -9.04
CA VAL A 112 -17.25 -16.40 -9.53
C VAL A 112 -17.27 -16.80 -11.01
N LEU A 113 -16.45 -16.16 -11.84
CA LEU A 113 -16.38 -16.47 -13.27
C LEU A 113 -15.89 -17.90 -13.55
N PHE A 114 -14.89 -18.38 -12.82
CA PHE A 114 -14.36 -19.74 -13.00
C PHE A 114 -15.28 -20.82 -12.46
N SER A 115 -16.23 -20.50 -11.57
CA SER A 115 -17.17 -21.49 -11.03
C SER A 115 -18.12 -22.08 -12.09
N PHE A 116 -18.17 -21.48 -13.28
CA PHE A 116 -18.96 -21.96 -14.42
C PHE A 116 -18.20 -22.93 -15.35
N PHE A 117 -16.91 -23.17 -15.12
CA PHE A 117 -16.07 -24.00 -15.98
C PHE A 117 -15.50 -25.19 -15.21
N ASP A 118 -15.60 -26.39 -15.78
CA ASP A 118 -14.89 -27.56 -15.28
C ASP A 118 -13.43 -27.52 -15.75
N MET A 119 -12.51 -27.36 -14.80
CA MET A 119 -11.07 -27.32 -15.06
C MET A 119 -10.43 -28.68 -14.83
N GLU A 120 -9.49 -29.05 -15.69
CA GLU A 120 -8.64 -30.23 -15.50
C GLU A 120 -7.79 -30.10 -14.22
N GLU A 121 -7.46 -31.23 -13.60
CA GLU A 121 -6.76 -31.30 -12.31
C GLU A 121 -5.42 -30.55 -12.31
N HIS A 122 -4.64 -30.68 -13.39
CA HIS A 122 -3.37 -29.96 -13.56
C HIS A 122 -3.57 -28.45 -13.67
N ALA A 123 -4.63 -28.00 -14.35
CA ALA A 123 -4.97 -26.59 -14.45
C ALA A 123 -5.39 -26.02 -13.09
N VAL A 124 -6.16 -26.79 -12.30
CA VAL A 124 -6.56 -26.40 -10.95
C VAL A 124 -5.35 -26.21 -10.04
N SER A 125 -4.40 -27.15 -10.06
CA SER A 125 -3.17 -27.05 -9.26
C SER A 125 -2.33 -25.83 -9.63
N PHE A 126 -2.15 -25.58 -10.93
CA PHE A 126 -1.42 -24.42 -11.42
C PHE A 126 -2.10 -23.09 -11.01
N VAL A 127 -3.43 -23.01 -11.10
CA VAL A 127 -4.21 -21.83 -10.68
C VAL A 127 -4.11 -21.60 -9.17
N LYS A 128 -4.15 -22.66 -8.35
CA LYS A 128 -3.92 -22.56 -6.90
C LYS A 128 -2.53 -21.98 -6.59
N ALA A 129 -1.48 -22.50 -7.23
CA ALA A 129 -0.13 -21.97 -7.08
C ALA A 129 -0.04 -20.48 -7.51
N ALA A 130 -0.71 -20.12 -8.61
CA ALA A 130 -0.77 -18.75 -9.11
C ALA A 130 -1.44 -17.79 -8.12
N LEU A 131 -2.59 -18.18 -7.58
CA LEU A 131 -3.29 -17.41 -6.56
C LEU A 131 -2.44 -17.23 -5.31
N LEU A 132 -1.77 -18.28 -4.84
CA LEU A 132 -0.90 -18.19 -3.66
C LEU A 132 0.33 -17.29 -3.90
N SER A 133 0.90 -17.32 -5.10
CA SER A 133 2.00 -16.43 -5.51
C SER A 133 1.56 -14.97 -5.53
N ILE A 134 0.38 -14.69 -6.08
CA ILE A 134 -0.21 -13.35 -6.06
C ILE A 134 -0.43 -12.89 -4.62
N VAL A 135 -1.01 -13.76 -3.78
CA VAL A 135 -1.25 -13.49 -2.35
C VAL A 135 0.04 -13.14 -1.63
N ALA A 136 1.12 -13.89 -1.85
CA ALA A 136 2.42 -13.60 -1.26
C ALA A 136 2.94 -12.19 -1.64
N ILE A 137 2.81 -11.80 -2.91
CA ILE A 137 3.24 -10.48 -3.38
C ILE A 137 2.39 -9.35 -2.77
N ILE A 138 1.06 -9.49 -2.77
CA ILE A 138 0.20 -8.45 -2.19
C ILE A 138 0.38 -8.34 -0.67
N SER A 139 0.73 -9.43 0.02
CA SER A 139 1.11 -9.39 1.44
C SER A 139 2.36 -8.56 1.66
N VAL A 140 3.40 -8.72 0.82
CA VAL A 140 4.61 -7.88 0.89
C VAL A 140 4.27 -6.41 0.66
N LEU A 141 3.46 -6.10 -0.36
CA LEU A 141 3.02 -4.72 -0.62
C LEU A 141 2.23 -4.14 0.55
N GLN A 142 1.34 -4.93 1.16
CA GLN A 142 0.57 -4.48 2.31
C GLN A 142 1.48 -4.21 3.52
N LEU A 143 2.48 -5.06 3.76
CA LEU A 143 3.49 -4.84 4.80
C LEU A 143 4.28 -3.55 4.57
N GLU A 144 4.77 -3.29 3.35
CA GLU A 144 5.45 -2.02 3.02
C GLU A 144 4.58 -0.81 3.36
N SER A 145 3.28 -0.86 3.05
CA SER A 145 2.33 0.21 3.36
C SER A 145 2.16 0.42 4.86
N ILE A 146 2.02 -0.67 5.64
CA ILE A 146 1.90 -0.62 7.11
C ILE A 146 3.17 -0.03 7.73
N PHE A 147 4.35 -0.46 7.27
CA PHE A 147 5.62 0.09 7.74
C PHE A 147 5.71 1.59 7.48
N TYR A 148 5.30 2.04 6.30
CA TYR A 148 5.29 3.47 5.98
C TYR A 148 4.30 4.25 6.86
N VAL A 149 3.12 3.70 7.12
CA VAL A 149 2.13 4.27 8.04
C VAL A 149 2.74 4.43 9.43
N ALA A 150 3.32 3.35 9.98
CA ALA A 150 3.94 3.38 11.30
C ALA A 150 5.07 4.42 11.38
N TYR A 151 5.96 4.43 10.38
CA TYR A 151 7.04 5.41 10.28
C TYR A 151 6.51 6.85 10.23
N SER A 152 5.47 7.11 9.44
CA SER A 152 4.86 8.43 9.35
C SER A 152 4.23 8.88 10.68
N ASN A 153 3.62 7.96 11.44
CA ASN A 153 3.07 8.28 12.75
C ASN A 153 4.19 8.65 13.75
N VAL A 154 5.30 7.90 13.77
CA VAL A 154 6.46 8.22 14.62
C VAL A 154 7.04 9.58 14.27
N MET A 155 7.24 9.84 12.97
CA MET A 155 7.76 11.12 12.49
C MET A 155 6.88 12.30 12.90
N PHE A 156 5.55 12.13 12.83
CA PHE A 156 4.61 13.14 13.28
C PHE A 156 4.72 13.44 14.78
N ILE A 157 4.82 12.41 15.62
CA ILE A 157 4.99 12.57 17.07
C ILE A 157 6.27 13.36 17.36
N ASN A 158 7.36 13.07 16.65
CA ASN A 158 8.62 13.78 16.82
C ASN A 158 8.51 15.25 16.38
N ASP A 159 7.85 15.52 15.25
CA ASP A 159 7.59 16.90 14.80
C ASP A 159 6.73 17.68 15.82
N LEU A 160 5.80 17.00 16.49
CA LEU A 160 4.96 17.61 17.53
C LEU A 160 5.78 17.99 18.77
N HIS A 161 6.68 17.11 19.22
CA HIS A 161 7.57 17.41 20.34
C HIS A 161 8.49 18.59 20.03
N ARG A 162 9.13 18.59 18.85
CA ARG A 162 10.02 19.68 18.44
C ARG A 162 9.28 21.02 18.39
N LYS A 163 8.11 21.07 17.74
CA LYS A 163 7.30 22.30 17.67
C LYS A 163 6.84 22.82 19.04
N ARG A 164 6.71 21.93 20.02
CA ARG A 164 6.37 22.32 21.40
C ARG A 164 7.58 22.93 22.09
N GLU A 165 8.74 22.28 22.00
CA GLU A 165 10.01 22.78 22.55
C GLU A 165 10.38 24.15 21.96
N ASP A 166 10.26 24.31 20.64
CA ASP A 166 10.52 25.58 19.94
C ASP A 166 9.62 26.72 20.47
N ARG A 167 8.35 26.42 20.76
CA ARG A 167 7.42 27.39 21.33
C ARG A 167 7.77 27.74 22.77
N GLU A 168 8.08 26.75 23.60
CA GLU A 168 8.46 26.98 25.00
C GLU A 168 9.75 27.82 25.09
N ALA A 169 10.70 27.63 24.17
CA ALA A 169 11.92 28.45 24.08
C ALA A 169 11.66 29.91 23.68
N ASP A 170 10.69 30.16 22.79
CA ASP A 170 10.29 31.52 22.38
C ASP A 170 9.55 32.30 23.49
N TYR A 171 8.96 31.60 24.48
CA TYR A 171 8.29 32.23 25.62
C TYR A 171 9.25 32.65 26.75
N ASP A 172 10.48 32.14 26.76
CA ASP A 172 11.50 32.43 27.78
C ASP A 172 12.42 33.62 27.42
N ILE A 173 12.13 34.35 26.33
CA ILE A 173 12.83 35.56 25.85
C ILE A 173 11.93 36.79 25.99
#